data_AF-A0A523M4C9-F1
#
_entry.id   AF-A0A523M4C9-F1
#
_cell.length_a   1.000
_cell.length_b   1.000
_cell.length_c   1.000
_cell.angle_alpha   90.00
_cell.angle_beta   90.00
_cell.angle_gamma   90.00
#
_symmetry.space_group_name_H-M   'P 1'
#
loop_
_entity.id
_entity.type
_entity.pdbx_description
1 polymer ?
#
loop_
_entity_poly.entity_id
_entity_poly.type
_entity_poly.pdbx_seq_one_letter_code
_entity_poly.pdbx_strand_id
1 'polypeptide(L)'
;MTSEKQDTDLPVGRDPTDDLWDAMFTQRAIRYWQDKPVPRELLEKVVQAAAKAPSGSNTQPWVFVVVDDAEQRAAIGAALRGIFETAEPLQQLIAAGEKSDDKTERLMLTGARAFFTQLEKAPAMIIPCLYQLSSPTQDPSTLLAGSSIYLAVQNLMLAARGLGLGTVMTTAQMMLDAILRSTLSIPDDAHPVALIPIGYPDANFGPTTRKPLDEILRWNRW
;
A
#
# COMPACT_ATOMS: atom_id res chain seq x y z
N MET A 1 -7.82 -35.63 1.07
CA MET A 1 -7.10 -35.18 -0.13
C MET A 1 -6.04 -34.22 0.33
N THR A 2 -4.79 -34.67 0.29
CA THR A 2 -3.62 -33.84 0.60
C THR A 2 -3.62 -32.62 -0.30
N SER A 3 -3.63 -31.44 0.30
CA SER A 3 -3.32 -30.18 -0.39
C SER A 3 -1.92 -30.35 -0.97
N GLU A 4 -1.84 -30.62 -2.27
CA GLU A 4 -0.62 -30.39 -3.02
C GLU A 4 -0.31 -28.91 -2.85
N LYS A 5 0.83 -28.62 -2.21
CA LYS A 5 1.42 -27.30 -2.29
C LYS A 5 1.58 -27.04 -3.78
N GLN A 6 0.85 -26.07 -4.32
CA GLN A 6 1.14 -25.55 -5.65
C GLN A 6 2.62 -25.19 -5.65
N ASP A 7 3.39 -25.93 -6.43
CA ASP A 7 4.72 -25.51 -6.84
C ASP A 7 4.45 -24.29 -7.72
N THR A 8 4.38 -23.12 -7.09
CA THR A 8 4.10 -21.89 -7.79
C THR A 8 5.39 -21.59 -8.52
N ASP A 9 5.44 -21.86 -9.82
CA ASP A 9 6.52 -21.49 -10.76
C ASP A 9 6.67 -19.96 -10.91
N LEU A 10 6.34 -19.23 -9.84
CA LEU A 10 6.35 -17.78 -9.75
C LEU A 10 7.76 -17.31 -9.39
N PRO A 11 8.21 -16.20 -10.00
CA PRO A 11 9.54 -15.67 -9.76
C PRO A 11 9.70 -15.24 -8.29
N VAL A 12 10.85 -15.60 -7.71
CA VAL A 12 11.32 -15.11 -6.41
C VAL A 12 12.50 -14.17 -6.65
N GLY A 13 12.44 -12.97 -6.07
CA GLY A 13 13.53 -12.01 -6.23
C GLY A 13 13.04 -10.58 -6.20
N ARG A 14 13.86 -9.66 -6.71
CA ARG A 14 13.55 -8.22 -6.75
C ARG A 14 13.29 -7.71 -8.16
N ASP A 15 13.34 -8.60 -9.15
CA ASP A 15 13.33 -8.22 -10.55
C ASP A 15 11.95 -7.73 -11.01
N PRO A 16 11.92 -6.78 -11.97
CA PRO A 16 10.70 -6.39 -12.64
C PRO A 16 10.07 -7.58 -13.39
N THR A 17 8.80 -7.46 -13.73
CA THR A 17 8.07 -8.43 -14.56
C THR A 17 7.06 -7.71 -15.44
N ASP A 18 6.93 -8.15 -16.69
CA ASP A 18 5.87 -7.75 -17.61
C ASP A 18 4.73 -8.79 -17.69
N ASP A 19 4.87 -9.92 -16.99
CA ASP A 19 3.81 -10.90 -16.84
C ASP A 19 2.78 -10.44 -15.79
N LEU A 20 1.52 -10.34 -16.23
CA LEU A 20 0.42 -9.86 -15.40
C LEU A 20 0.17 -10.78 -14.19
N TRP A 21 0.24 -12.10 -14.38
CA TRP A 21 -0.02 -13.08 -13.33
C TRP A 21 1.09 -13.06 -12.30
N ASP A 22 2.35 -12.96 -12.73
CA ASP A 22 3.50 -12.77 -11.85
C ASP A 22 3.33 -11.52 -11.01
N ALA A 23 3.01 -10.39 -11.64
CA ALA A 23 2.77 -9.15 -10.92
C ALA A 23 1.65 -9.33 -9.88
N MET A 24 0.50 -9.89 -10.27
CA MET A 24 -0.65 -10.07 -9.36
C MET A 24 -0.38 -11.05 -8.22
N PHE A 25 0.33 -12.15 -8.48
CA PHE A 25 0.50 -13.24 -7.51
C PHE A 25 1.69 -13.03 -6.58
N THR A 26 2.64 -12.18 -6.99
CA THR A 26 3.83 -11.85 -6.18
C THR A 26 3.82 -10.44 -5.59
N GLN A 27 2.83 -9.58 -5.92
CA GLN A 27 2.61 -8.31 -5.23
C GLN A 27 2.33 -8.60 -3.75
N ARG A 28 3.13 -7.97 -2.89
CA ARG A 28 3.07 -8.13 -1.43
C ARG A 28 3.44 -6.83 -0.73
N ALA A 29 3.08 -6.74 0.55
CA ALA A 29 3.50 -5.63 1.41
C ALA A 29 5.02 -5.61 1.60
N ILE A 30 5.68 -4.63 0.99
CA ILE A 30 7.10 -4.33 1.18
C ILE A 30 7.23 -3.16 2.16
N ARG A 31 8.07 -3.33 3.18
CA ARG A 31 8.30 -2.33 4.24
C ARG A 31 9.79 -2.04 4.49
N TYR A 32 10.65 -2.64 3.68
CA TYR A 32 12.10 -2.52 3.75
C TYR A 32 12.61 -2.02 2.40
N TRP A 33 13.51 -1.05 2.42
CA TRP A 33 13.87 -0.26 1.27
C TRP A 33 15.38 -0.24 1.11
N GLN A 34 15.84 -0.35 -0.13
CA GLN A 34 17.21 0.00 -0.46
C GLN A 34 17.40 1.51 -0.32
N ASP A 35 18.61 1.95 0.02
CA ASP A 35 18.98 3.36 0.02
C ASP A 35 19.22 3.85 -1.41
N LYS A 36 18.14 3.89 -2.19
CA LYS A 36 18.14 4.24 -3.62
C LYS A 36 16.90 5.07 -3.96
N PRO A 37 17.05 6.28 -4.50
CA PRO A 37 15.91 7.10 -4.91
C PRO A 37 15.14 6.44 -6.06
N VAL A 38 13.83 6.65 -6.10
CA VAL A 38 13.00 6.23 -7.25
C VAL A 38 13.02 7.36 -8.28
N PRO A 39 13.41 7.09 -9.54
CA PRO A 39 13.32 8.09 -10.60
C PRO A 39 11.89 8.63 -10.74
N ARG A 40 11.77 9.95 -10.90
CA ARG A 40 10.49 10.64 -11.06
C ARG A 40 9.61 10.04 -12.16
N GLU A 41 10.23 9.67 -13.29
CA GLU A 41 9.55 9.02 -14.43
C GLU A 41 8.85 7.70 -14.05
N LEU A 42 9.41 6.94 -13.10
CA LEU A 42 8.78 5.71 -12.62
C LEU A 42 7.60 6.01 -11.70
N LEU A 43 7.72 7.02 -10.83
CA LEU A 43 6.60 7.49 -10.00
C LEU A 43 5.44 7.99 -10.88
N GLU A 44 5.76 8.78 -11.91
CA GLU A 44 4.78 9.25 -12.90
C GLU A 44 4.14 8.07 -13.65
N LYS A 45 4.92 7.09 -14.11
CA LYS A 45 4.41 5.89 -14.79
C LYS A 45 3.48 5.06 -13.90
N VAL A 46 3.81 4.93 -12.62
CA VAL A 46 3.00 4.24 -11.61
C VAL A 46 1.67 4.98 -11.38
N VAL A 47 1.68 6.31 -11.27
CA VAL A 47 0.46 7.13 -11.15
C VAL A 47 -0.37 7.11 -12.44
N GLN A 48 0.27 7.11 -13.62
CA GLN A 48 -0.42 6.98 -14.90
C GLN A 48 -1.17 5.64 -15.00
N ALA A 49 -0.57 4.54 -14.53
CA ALA A 49 -1.24 3.24 -14.46
C ALA A 49 -2.43 3.27 -13.47
N ALA A 50 -2.28 3.94 -12.33
CA ALA A 50 -3.37 4.17 -11.38
C ALA A 50 -4.57 4.84 -12.05
N ALA A 51 -4.33 5.90 -12.82
CA ALA A 51 -5.36 6.67 -13.53
C ALA A 51 -6.07 5.88 -14.65
N LYS A 52 -5.58 4.70 -15.04
CA LYS A 52 -6.27 3.79 -15.97
C LYS A 52 -7.33 2.91 -15.32
N ALA A 53 -7.52 3.01 -14.00
CA ALA A 53 -8.63 2.33 -13.34
C ALA A 53 -9.99 2.86 -13.80
N PRO A 54 -11.04 2.02 -13.80
CA PRO A 54 -12.40 2.49 -14.06
C PRO A 54 -12.89 3.35 -12.89
N SER A 55 -13.80 4.29 -13.18
CA SER A 55 -14.50 5.08 -12.17
C SER A 55 -15.98 5.25 -12.50
N GLY A 56 -16.81 5.37 -11.47
CA GLY A 56 -18.25 5.58 -11.63
C GLY A 56 -18.53 6.84 -12.47
N SER A 57 -19.30 6.70 -13.55
CA SER A 57 -19.56 7.76 -14.53
C SER A 57 -18.28 8.41 -15.10
N ASN A 58 -17.15 7.70 -15.09
CA ASN A 58 -15.83 8.21 -15.47
C ASN A 58 -15.40 9.50 -14.73
N THR A 59 -15.84 9.68 -13.49
CA THR A 59 -15.58 10.90 -12.69
C THR A 59 -14.13 11.07 -12.30
N GLN A 60 -13.34 9.98 -12.27
CA GLN A 60 -11.92 9.97 -11.92
C GLN A 60 -11.63 10.78 -10.63
N PRO A 61 -12.29 10.45 -9.50
CA PRO A 61 -12.34 11.32 -8.32
C PRO A 61 -11.08 11.19 -7.46
N TRP A 62 -9.90 11.31 -8.09
CA TRP A 62 -8.62 11.07 -7.44
C TRP A 62 -7.59 12.17 -7.74
N VAL A 63 -6.83 12.49 -6.71
CA VAL A 63 -5.53 13.17 -6.80
C VAL A 63 -4.51 12.27 -6.10
N PHE A 64 -3.33 12.10 -6.71
CA PHE A 64 -2.23 11.35 -6.10
C PHE A 64 -1.13 12.32 -5.71
N VAL A 65 -0.94 12.54 -4.41
CA VAL A 65 0.17 13.36 -3.91
C VAL A 65 1.40 12.48 -3.77
N VAL A 66 2.42 12.72 -4.59
CA VAL A 66 3.72 12.04 -4.48
C VAL A 66 4.63 12.87 -3.59
N VAL A 67 5.22 12.22 -2.59
CA VAL A 67 6.12 12.83 -1.60
C VAL A 67 7.47 12.11 -1.69
N ASP A 68 8.41 12.69 -2.43
CA ASP A 68 9.81 12.26 -2.50
C ASP A 68 10.77 13.22 -1.75
N ASP A 69 10.29 14.42 -1.40
CA ASP A 69 11.01 15.40 -0.59
C ASP A 69 11.44 14.82 0.77
N ALA A 70 12.71 14.98 1.12
CA ALA A 70 13.29 14.36 2.31
C ALA A 70 12.75 14.95 3.63
N GLU A 71 12.51 16.26 3.68
CA GLU A 71 12.02 16.93 4.88
C GLU A 71 10.57 16.57 5.15
N GLN A 72 9.72 16.57 4.11
CA GLN A 72 8.33 16.14 4.22
C GLN A 72 8.21 14.68 4.65
N ARG A 73 9.01 13.78 4.05
CA ARG A 73 9.04 12.36 4.45
C ARG A 73 9.48 12.19 5.90
N ALA A 74 10.50 12.93 6.34
CA ALA A 74 10.97 12.89 7.71
C ALA A 74 9.91 13.40 8.71
N ALA A 75 9.20 14.49 8.38
CA ALA A 75 8.13 15.01 9.22
C ALA A 75 6.97 14.00 9.39
N ILE A 76 6.53 13.39 8.29
CA ILE A 76 5.46 12.37 8.31
C ILE A 76 5.92 11.13 9.08
N GLY A 77 7.15 10.67 8.86
CA GLY A 77 7.73 9.51 9.57
C GLY A 77 7.92 9.75 11.07
N ALA A 78 8.36 10.96 11.46
CA ALA A 78 8.47 11.35 12.87
C ALA A 78 7.10 11.38 13.56
N ALA A 79 6.07 11.94 12.91
CA ALA A 79 4.71 11.96 13.45
C ALA A 79 4.15 10.55 13.66
N LEU A 80 4.33 9.64 12.68
CA LEU A 80 3.89 8.26 12.82
C LEU A 80 4.59 7.54 13.97
N ARG A 81 5.90 7.75 14.12
CA ARG A 81 6.70 7.18 15.20
C ARG A 81 6.26 7.69 16.57
N GLY A 82 6.00 8.98 16.72
CA GLY A 82 5.50 9.56 17.98
C GLY A 82 4.14 9.00 18.39
N ILE A 83 3.25 8.75 17.43
CA ILE A 83 1.98 8.04 17.68
C ILE A 83 2.26 6.62 18.18
N PHE A 84 3.19 5.90 17.53
CA PHE A 84 3.54 4.55 17.93
C PHE A 84 4.16 4.49 19.33
N GLU A 85 5.05 5.42 19.68
CA GLU A 85 5.72 5.54 20.98
C GLU A 85 4.76 5.75 22.16
N THR A 86 3.56 6.29 21.90
CA THR A 86 2.52 6.50 22.92
C THR A 86 1.42 5.45 22.90
N ALA A 87 1.35 4.61 21.86
CA ALA A 87 0.35 3.56 21.69
C ALA A 87 0.78 2.24 22.35
N GLU A 88 0.83 2.20 23.68
CA GLU A 88 1.27 1.02 24.47
C GLU A 88 0.58 -0.30 24.03
N PRO A 89 -0.75 -0.37 23.82
CA PRO A 89 -1.38 -1.62 23.37
C PRO A 89 -0.88 -2.11 22.01
N LEU A 90 -0.57 -1.19 21.09
CA LEU A 90 -0.03 -1.51 19.77
C LEU A 90 1.42 -2.00 19.88
N GLN A 91 2.23 -1.37 20.74
CA GLN A 91 3.60 -1.81 21.00
C GLN A 91 3.65 -3.22 21.58
N GLN A 92 2.78 -3.53 22.55
CA GLN A 92 2.67 -4.85 23.16
C GLN A 92 2.22 -5.90 22.14
N LEU A 93 1.21 -5.58 21.32
CA LEU A 93 0.75 -6.46 20.24
C LEU A 93 1.89 -6.82 19.28
N ILE A 94 2.63 -5.81 18.80
CA ILE A 94 3.76 -6.00 17.91
C ILE A 94 4.87 -6.82 18.58
N ALA A 95 5.26 -6.48 19.81
CA ALA A 95 6.30 -7.19 20.55
C ALA A 95 5.95 -8.66 20.84
N ALA A 96 4.67 -8.96 21.06
CA ALA A 96 4.20 -10.32 21.26
C ALA A 96 4.25 -11.13 19.95
N GLY A 97 3.70 -10.62 18.84
CA GLY A 97 3.69 -11.36 17.59
C GLY A 97 5.07 -11.48 16.93
N GLU A 98 6.02 -10.58 17.20
CA GLU A 98 7.44 -10.78 16.81
C GLU A 98 8.08 -12.03 17.46
N LYS A 99 7.50 -12.53 18.55
CA LYS A 99 7.90 -13.77 19.22
C LYS A 99 6.98 -14.95 18.88
N SER A 100 5.98 -14.76 18.01
CA SER A 100 5.07 -15.83 17.60
C SER A 100 5.85 -16.94 16.90
N ASP A 101 5.45 -18.20 17.12
CA ASP A 101 5.98 -19.36 16.40
C ASP A 101 5.50 -19.38 14.94
N ASP A 102 4.35 -18.75 14.65
CA ASP A 102 3.85 -18.57 13.28
C ASP A 102 4.74 -17.59 12.51
N LYS A 103 5.45 -18.12 11.50
CA LYS A 103 6.34 -17.34 10.64
C LYS A 103 5.64 -16.17 9.94
N THR A 104 4.40 -16.36 9.49
CA THR A 104 3.63 -15.35 8.77
C THR A 104 3.25 -14.20 9.70
N GLU A 105 2.74 -14.52 10.88
CA GLU A 105 2.41 -13.52 11.90
C GLU A 105 3.67 -12.76 12.34
N ARG A 106 4.75 -13.49 12.63
CA ARG A 106 6.03 -12.90 13.02
C ARG A 106 6.55 -11.91 11.98
N LEU A 107 6.63 -12.32 10.72
CA LEU A 107 7.07 -11.43 9.63
C LEU A 107 6.14 -10.23 9.43
N MET A 108 4.82 -10.42 9.59
CA MET A 108 3.85 -9.34 9.50
C MET A 108 4.10 -8.29 10.58
N LEU A 109 4.28 -8.69 11.84
CA LEU A 109 4.45 -7.75 12.94
C LEU A 109 5.84 -7.12 12.98
N THR A 110 6.90 -7.85 12.62
CA THR A 110 8.24 -7.24 12.41
C THR A 110 8.17 -6.17 11.31
N GLY A 111 7.45 -6.46 10.22
CA GLY A 111 7.20 -5.48 9.16
C GLY A 111 6.39 -4.28 9.68
N ALA A 112 5.35 -4.50 10.48
CA ALA A 112 4.56 -3.42 11.07
C ALA A 112 5.42 -2.51 11.96
N ARG A 113 6.31 -3.08 12.79
CA ARG A 113 7.28 -2.29 13.57
C ARG A 113 8.13 -1.41 12.67
N ALA A 114 8.74 -1.98 11.62
CA ALA A 114 9.56 -1.23 10.67
C ALA A 114 8.76 -0.08 10.03
N PHE A 115 7.50 -0.32 9.65
CA PHE A 115 6.62 0.73 9.14
C PHE A 115 6.40 1.87 10.14
N PHE A 116 6.01 1.57 11.38
CA PHE A 116 5.75 2.61 12.39
C PHE A 116 7.00 3.39 12.80
N THR A 117 8.16 2.74 12.76
CA THR A 117 9.41 3.29 13.27
C THR A 117 10.37 3.78 12.19
N GLN A 118 10.14 3.50 10.91
CA GLN A 118 11.11 3.79 9.84
C GLN A 118 10.42 4.17 8.53
N LEU A 119 9.22 4.76 8.59
CA LEU A 119 8.45 5.13 7.39
C LEU A 119 9.26 6.00 6.42
N GLU A 120 10.03 6.96 6.94
CA GLU A 120 10.88 7.88 6.17
C GLU A 120 12.02 7.20 5.41
N LYS A 121 12.33 5.92 5.71
CA LYS A 121 13.28 5.13 4.92
C LYS A 121 12.74 4.78 3.54
N ALA A 122 11.43 4.83 3.32
CA ALA A 122 10.87 4.71 1.98
C ALA A 122 11.30 5.93 1.14
N PRO A 123 11.93 5.75 -0.03
CA PRO A 123 12.45 6.85 -0.84
C PRO A 123 11.35 7.77 -1.37
N ALA A 124 10.12 7.29 -1.49
CA ALA A 124 8.93 8.10 -1.72
C ALA A 124 7.70 7.51 -1.03
N MET A 125 6.65 8.30 -0.90
CA MET A 125 5.30 7.84 -0.55
C MET A 125 4.26 8.49 -1.46
N ILE A 126 3.17 7.78 -1.73
CA ILE A 126 2.04 8.27 -2.52
C ILE A 126 0.81 8.29 -1.62
N ILE A 127 0.12 9.44 -1.58
CA ILE A 127 -1.10 9.67 -0.84
C ILE A 127 -2.25 9.83 -1.85
N PRO A 128 -3.01 8.76 -2.13
CA PRO A 128 -4.25 8.87 -2.89
C PRO A 128 -5.28 9.63 -2.08
N CYS A 129 -5.82 10.69 -2.66
CA CYS A 129 -6.88 11.51 -2.10
C CYS A 129 -8.12 11.40 -2.98
N LEU A 130 -9.26 11.11 -2.37
CA LEU A 130 -10.53 11.38 -3.01
C LEU A 130 -10.69 12.89 -3.17
N TYR A 131 -11.10 13.33 -4.34
CA TYR A 131 -11.29 14.74 -4.66
C TYR A 131 -12.45 14.91 -5.63
N GLN A 132 -13.27 15.95 -5.43
CA GLN A 132 -14.45 16.23 -6.26
C GLN A 132 -15.40 15.03 -6.43
N LEU A 133 -15.74 14.34 -5.33
CA LEU A 133 -16.69 13.23 -5.38
C LEU A 133 -18.05 13.69 -5.93
N SER A 134 -18.63 12.87 -6.77
CA SER A 134 -19.93 13.14 -7.40
C SER A 134 -20.75 11.87 -7.62
N SER A 135 -20.11 10.79 -8.09
CA SER A 135 -20.73 9.49 -8.33
C SER A 135 -19.91 8.39 -7.68
N PRO A 136 -20.53 7.37 -7.08
CA PRO A 136 -21.99 7.19 -6.87
C PRO A 136 -22.56 8.00 -5.67
N THR A 137 -21.72 8.77 -4.98
CA THR A 137 -22.05 9.52 -3.77
C THR A 137 -21.15 10.73 -3.65
N GLN A 138 -21.64 11.78 -2.98
CA GLN A 138 -20.84 12.93 -2.55
C GLN A 138 -20.34 12.78 -1.11
N ASP A 139 -20.87 11.81 -0.36
CA ASP A 139 -20.47 11.56 1.03
C ASP A 139 -19.21 10.67 1.08
N PRO A 140 -18.04 11.22 1.47
CA PRO A 140 -16.77 10.51 1.48
C PRO A 140 -16.69 9.44 2.58
N SER A 141 -17.62 9.43 3.54
CA SER A 141 -17.63 8.45 4.64
C SER A 141 -18.23 7.09 4.26
N THR A 142 -18.89 7.02 3.11
CA THR A 142 -19.58 5.81 2.68
C THR A 142 -18.65 4.80 2.02
N LEU A 143 -18.99 3.52 2.09
CA LEU A 143 -18.28 2.45 1.36
C LEU A 143 -18.22 2.72 -0.16
N LEU A 144 -19.23 3.42 -0.68
CA LEU A 144 -19.35 3.75 -2.09
C LEU A 144 -18.33 4.79 -2.55
N ALA A 145 -17.89 5.69 -1.67
CA ALA A 145 -16.89 6.71 -1.98
C ALA A 145 -15.55 6.11 -2.42
N GLY A 146 -15.12 5.03 -1.76
CA GLY A 146 -13.87 4.34 -2.07
C GLY A 146 -13.91 3.46 -3.33
N SER A 147 -15.10 3.19 -3.88
CA SER A 147 -15.32 2.17 -4.91
C SER A 147 -14.47 2.34 -6.17
N SER A 148 -14.12 3.58 -6.54
CA SER A 148 -13.29 3.87 -7.71
C SER A 148 -11.81 4.00 -7.35
N ILE A 149 -11.47 4.73 -6.28
CA ILE A 149 -10.06 5.04 -5.95
C ILE A 149 -9.26 3.81 -5.52
N TYR A 150 -9.87 2.81 -4.86
CA TYR A 150 -9.14 1.60 -4.48
C TYR A 150 -8.78 0.71 -5.68
N LEU A 151 -9.50 0.82 -6.81
CA LEU A 151 -9.10 0.18 -8.06
C LEU A 151 -7.85 0.86 -8.64
N ALA A 152 -7.80 2.18 -8.56
CA ALA A 152 -6.62 2.97 -8.97
C ALA A 152 -5.41 2.66 -8.08
N VAL A 153 -5.61 2.53 -6.77
CA VAL A 153 -4.57 2.08 -5.82
C VAL A 153 -4.07 0.67 -6.15
N GLN A 154 -4.96 -0.26 -6.51
CA GLN A 154 -4.52 -1.61 -6.89
C GLN A 154 -3.69 -1.58 -8.20
N ASN A 155 -4.13 -0.82 -9.21
CA ASN A 155 -3.36 -0.64 -10.44
C ASN A 155 -1.97 -0.04 -10.17
N LEU A 156 -1.90 0.97 -9.29
CA LEU A 156 -0.66 1.59 -8.83
C LEU A 156 0.31 0.54 -8.28
N MET A 157 -0.17 -0.30 -7.35
CA MET A 157 0.65 -1.32 -6.69
C MET A 157 1.12 -2.43 -7.64
N LEU A 158 0.26 -2.85 -8.58
CA LEU A 158 0.62 -3.84 -9.60
C LEU A 158 1.64 -3.27 -10.60
N ALA A 159 1.46 -2.03 -11.05
CA ALA A 159 2.41 -1.35 -11.92
C ALA A 159 3.77 -1.16 -11.23
N ALA A 160 3.77 -0.76 -9.95
CA ALA A 160 4.99 -0.69 -9.16
C ALA A 160 5.70 -2.06 -9.10
N ARG A 161 4.95 -3.14 -8.81
CA ARG A 161 5.49 -4.50 -8.81
C ARG A 161 6.10 -4.88 -10.16
N GLY A 162 5.41 -4.58 -11.27
CA GLY A 162 5.92 -4.85 -12.62
C GLY A 162 7.21 -4.09 -12.93
N LEU A 163 7.39 -2.90 -12.36
CA LEU A 163 8.61 -2.10 -12.48
C LEU A 163 9.71 -2.49 -11.47
N GLY A 164 9.51 -3.54 -10.67
CA GLY A 164 10.46 -3.98 -9.64
C GLY A 164 10.45 -3.11 -8.37
N LEU A 165 9.45 -2.24 -8.22
CA LEU A 165 9.26 -1.40 -7.03
C LEU A 165 8.35 -2.10 -6.02
N GLY A 166 8.75 -2.05 -4.76
CA GLY A 166 7.94 -2.50 -3.63
C GLY A 166 6.95 -1.44 -3.20
N THR A 167 5.78 -1.87 -2.72
CA THR A 167 4.77 -1.00 -2.13
C THR A 167 4.12 -1.66 -0.93
N VAL A 168 3.51 -0.86 -0.07
CA VAL A 168 2.56 -1.33 0.94
C VAL A 168 1.41 -0.35 1.05
N MET A 169 0.18 -0.79 0.80
CA MET A 169 -0.98 0.02 1.13
C MET A 169 -1.22 -0.03 2.63
N THR A 170 -1.33 1.15 3.25
CA THR A 170 -1.68 1.30 4.66
C THR A 170 -2.85 2.26 4.81
N THR A 171 -3.51 2.18 5.96
CA THR A 171 -4.54 3.12 6.37
C THR A 171 -4.01 4.16 7.38
N ALA A 172 -2.68 4.34 7.44
CA ALA A 172 -2.03 5.22 8.42
C ALA A 172 -2.36 6.71 8.22
N GLN A 173 -2.85 7.10 7.04
CA GLN A 173 -3.37 8.46 6.83
C GLN A 173 -4.47 8.83 7.83
N MET A 174 -5.23 7.85 8.34
CA MET A 174 -6.25 8.10 9.38
C MET A 174 -5.63 8.63 10.68
N MET A 175 -4.43 8.18 11.03
CA MET A 175 -3.72 8.64 12.22
C MET A 175 -2.90 9.91 11.95
N LEU A 176 -2.65 10.21 10.68
CA LEU A 176 -1.74 11.25 10.22
C LEU A 176 -2.48 12.40 9.51
N ASP A 177 -3.80 12.49 9.57
CA ASP A 177 -4.57 13.44 8.77
C ASP A 177 -4.09 14.90 8.97
N ALA A 178 -3.94 15.34 10.22
CA ALA A 178 -3.47 16.70 10.52
C ALA A 178 -2.04 16.98 10.00
N ILE A 179 -1.12 16.03 10.16
CA ILE A 179 0.26 16.22 9.68
C ILE A 179 0.34 16.15 8.16
N LEU A 180 -0.45 15.28 7.51
CA LEU A 180 -0.52 15.19 6.05
C LEU A 180 -1.10 16.46 5.45
N ARG A 181 -2.21 16.96 6.00
CA ARG A 181 -2.85 18.20 5.51
C ARG A 181 -1.92 19.39 5.60
N SER A 182 -1.27 19.59 6.74
CA SER A 182 -0.33 20.70 6.94
C SER A 182 0.93 20.57 6.08
N THR A 183 1.55 19.39 6.05
CA THR A 183 2.83 19.17 5.32
C THR A 183 2.65 19.22 3.81
N LEU A 184 1.53 18.71 3.29
CA LEU A 184 1.28 18.53 1.86
C LEU A 184 0.29 19.53 1.27
N SER A 185 -0.19 20.48 2.09
CA SER A 185 -1.21 21.47 1.70
C SER A 185 -2.46 20.83 1.10
N ILE A 186 -2.95 19.74 1.71
CA ILE A 186 -4.15 19.04 1.24
C ILE A 186 -5.38 19.92 1.58
N PRO A 187 -6.21 20.28 0.60
CA PRO A 187 -7.37 21.13 0.84
C PRO A 187 -8.46 20.40 1.64
N ASP A 188 -9.35 21.16 2.27
CA ASP A 188 -10.39 20.65 3.17
C ASP A 188 -11.38 19.70 2.48
N ASP A 189 -11.59 19.88 1.16
CA ASP A 189 -12.48 19.08 0.32
C ASP A 189 -11.78 17.87 -0.34
N ALA A 190 -10.50 17.64 -0.03
CA ALA A 190 -9.80 16.42 -0.38
C ALA A 190 -9.69 15.46 0.82
N HIS A 191 -9.86 14.17 0.55
CA HIS A 191 -9.88 13.13 1.60
C HIS A 191 -8.81 12.07 1.31
N PRO A 192 -7.67 12.08 2.04
CA PRO A 192 -6.68 11.00 1.96
C PRO A 192 -7.30 9.64 2.31
N VAL A 193 -7.13 8.64 1.44
CA VAL A 193 -7.72 7.29 1.64
C VAL A 193 -6.69 6.20 1.86
N ALA A 194 -5.43 6.47 1.55
CA ALA A 194 -4.31 5.55 1.81
C ALA A 194 -3.01 6.33 2.00
N LEU A 195 -2.04 5.68 2.63
CA LEU A 195 -0.63 6.08 2.60
C LEU A 195 0.16 4.90 2.04
N ILE A 196 0.86 5.11 0.92
CA ILE A 196 1.54 4.05 0.17
C ILE A 196 3.03 4.40 0.04
N PRO A 197 3.89 3.90 0.93
CA PRO A 197 5.33 3.99 0.75
C PRO A 197 5.75 3.16 -0.48
N ILE A 198 6.71 3.67 -1.26
CA ILE A 198 7.19 3.05 -2.50
C ILE A 198 8.71 3.20 -2.61
N GLY A 199 9.37 2.16 -3.13
CA GLY A 199 10.82 2.16 -3.29
C GLY A 199 11.37 0.86 -3.87
N TYR A 200 12.67 0.83 -4.13
CA TYR A 200 13.35 -0.43 -4.44
C TYR A 200 13.36 -1.32 -3.20
N PRO A 201 12.83 -2.55 -3.27
CA PRO A 201 12.63 -3.37 -2.09
C PRO A 201 13.97 -3.88 -1.56
N ASP A 202 14.19 -3.79 -0.25
CA ASP A 202 15.18 -4.62 0.45
C ASP A 202 14.56 -5.91 1.00
N ALA A 203 13.72 -6.52 0.17
CA ALA A 203 13.09 -7.81 0.41
C ALA A 203 12.76 -8.44 -0.95
N ASN A 204 12.58 -9.75 -1.00
CA ASN A 204 12.18 -10.43 -2.23
C ASN A 204 10.65 -10.40 -2.40
N PHE A 205 10.22 -10.14 -3.62
CA PHE A 205 8.95 -10.63 -4.12
C PHE A 205 8.94 -12.16 -4.15
N GLY A 206 7.75 -12.71 -4.15
CA GLY A 206 7.53 -14.15 -4.20
C GLY A 206 6.06 -14.47 -3.93
N PRO A 207 5.70 -15.74 -3.97
CA PRO A 207 4.32 -16.17 -3.85
C PRO A 207 3.69 -15.69 -2.54
N THR A 208 2.39 -15.40 -2.62
CA THR A 208 1.59 -15.01 -1.46
C THR A 208 0.66 -16.13 -1.04
N THR A 209 0.47 -16.29 0.27
CA THR A 209 -0.53 -17.22 0.80
C THR A 209 -1.93 -16.59 0.70
N ARG A 210 -2.89 -17.34 0.18
CA ARG A 210 -4.30 -16.95 0.07
C ARG A 210 -5.20 -18.09 0.52
N LYS A 211 -6.46 -17.76 0.83
CA LYS A 211 -7.48 -18.78 1.10
C LYS A 211 -7.65 -19.69 -0.12
N PRO A 212 -7.94 -20.99 0.08
CA PRO A 212 -8.37 -21.89 -0.99
C PRO A 212 -9.50 -21.30 -1.83
N LEU A 213 -9.53 -21.60 -3.13
CA LEU A 213 -10.51 -21.03 -4.05
C LEU A 213 -11.94 -21.44 -3.66
N ASP A 214 -12.15 -22.66 -3.19
CA ASP A 214 -13.43 -23.18 -2.75
C ASP A 214 -13.97 -22.52 -1.46
N GLU A 215 -13.13 -21.81 -0.69
CA GLU A 215 -13.63 -20.98 0.42
C GLU A 215 -14.26 -19.66 -0.06
N ILE A 216 -13.78 -19.10 -1.18
CA ILE A 216 -14.13 -17.76 -1.65
C ILE A 216 -14.95 -17.74 -2.96
N LEU A 217 -14.98 -18.85 -3.68
CA LEU A 217 -15.72 -19.01 -4.94
C LEU A 217 -17.00 -19.80 -4.67
N ARG A 218 -18.12 -19.29 -5.19
CA ARG A 218 -19.39 -19.99 -5.21
C ARG A 218 -20.03 -19.89 -6.59
N TRP A 219 -20.72 -20.94 -6.99
CA TRP A 219 -21.47 -20.97 -8.24
C TRP A 219 -22.96 -20.87 -7.94
N ASN A 220 -23.62 -19.86 -8.50
CA ASN A 220 -25.08 -19.64 -8.47
C ASN A 220 -25.74 -19.34 -7.12
N ARG A 221 -25.12 -19.66 -5.98
CA ARG A 221 -25.65 -19.44 -4.61
C ARG A 221 -24.53 -19.17 -3.61
N TRP A 222 -24.87 -18.71 -2.41
CA TRP A 222 -23.92 -18.51 -1.30
C TRP A 222 -23.28 -19.82 -0.83
#